data_AF-A0A2V5MHI9-F1
#
_entry.id   AF-A0A2V5MHI9-F1
#
_cell.length_a   1.000
_cell.length_b   1.000
_cell.length_c   1.000
_cell.angle_alpha   90.00
_cell.angle_beta   90.00
_cell.angle_gamma   90.00
#
_symmetry.space_group_name_H-M   'P 1'
#
loop_
_entity.id
_entity.type
_entity.pdbx_description
1 polymer ?
#
loop_
_entity_poly.entity_id
_entity_poly.type
_entity_poly.pdbx_seq_one_letter_code
_entity_poly.pdbx_strand_id
1 'polypeptide(L)'
;MTLTLDAIVKAVSAEGDISYETHIRDAGIAEDPDVLPQVAELVKSSLGSVKGMSGTCATSNRGLNKSTDIKLPAGAAPQTRQTMGQMKDAFAQMTLPLPEEAIGPGAKWEVKMPLESQGMKINQAATYELVSVEGDLLTVKSTVTQSASNQKVQSPAMPALKLDLKKMVGNGTGEVTFDLAQLMPAQGTADAHAELSSR
;
A
#
# COMPACT_ATOMS: atom_id res chain seq x y z
N MET A 1 8.32 8.50 -5.02
CA MET A 1 9.09 7.36 -4.47
C MET A 1 9.11 6.26 -5.51
N THR A 2 10.20 5.52 -5.63
CA THR A 2 10.30 4.29 -6.43
C THR A 2 10.59 3.11 -5.51
N LEU A 3 10.00 1.95 -5.80
CA LEU A 3 10.22 0.72 -5.03
C LEU A 3 10.38 -0.44 -6.00
N THR A 4 11.45 -1.22 -5.85
CA THR A 4 11.71 -2.43 -6.62
C THR A 4 11.72 -3.62 -5.68
N LEU A 5 10.95 -4.64 -6.03
CA LEU A 5 10.65 -5.77 -5.17
C LEU A 5 10.52 -7.05 -5.99
N ASP A 6 11.05 -8.13 -5.45
CA ASP A 6 10.86 -9.48 -5.99
C ASP A 6 9.82 -10.20 -5.15
N ALA A 7 8.97 -10.99 -5.82
CA ALA A 7 8.05 -11.90 -5.17
C ALA A 7 8.35 -13.35 -5.59
N ILE A 8 8.53 -14.24 -4.62
CA ILE A 8 8.81 -15.66 -4.84
C ILE A 8 7.64 -16.47 -4.30
N VAL A 9 6.85 -17.06 -5.20
CA VAL A 9 5.76 -17.97 -4.83
C VAL A 9 6.33 -19.18 -4.07
N LYS A 10 5.77 -19.46 -2.90
CA LYS A 10 6.11 -20.61 -2.07
C LYS A 10 5.09 -21.73 -2.20
N ALA A 11 3.81 -21.39 -2.22
CA ALA A 11 2.73 -22.34 -2.31
C ALA A 11 1.47 -21.70 -2.89
N VAL A 12 0.64 -22.52 -3.53
CA VAL A 12 -0.73 -22.19 -3.94
C VAL A 12 -1.65 -23.23 -3.31
N SER A 13 -2.66 -22.80 -2.54
CA SER A 13 -3.63 -23.70 -1.92
C SER A 13 -4.65 -24.24 -2.94
N ALA A 14 -5.45 -25.23 -2.54
CA ALA A 14 -6.52 -25.77 -3.38
C ALA A 14 -7.59 -24.71 -3.71
N GLU A 15 -7.80 -23.75 -2.81
CA GLU A 15 -8.70 -22.61 -2.95
C GLU A 15 -8.08 -21.46 -3.78
N GLY A 16 -6.82 -21.61 -4.20
CA GLY A 16 -6.09 -20.62 -4.98
C GLY A 16 -5.43 -19.51 -4.16
N ASP A 17 -5.30 -19.69 -2.83
CA ASP A 17 -4.53 -18.76 -2.02
C ASP A 17 -3.04 -18.89 -2.31
N ILE A 18 -2.37 -17.76 -2.54
CA ILE A 18 -0.96 -17.72 -2.92
C ILE A 18 -0.15 -17.22 -1.73
N SER A 19 0.75 -18.07 -1.23
CA SER A 19 1.75 -17.70 -0.24
C SER A 19 3.07 -17.41 -0.93
N TYR A 20 3.70 -16.28 -0.62
CA TYR A 20 4.92 -15.83 -1.29
C TYR A 20 5.85 -15.09 -0.32
N GLU A 21 7.14 -15.09 -0.64
CA GLU A 21 8.12 -14.21 0.00
C GLU A 21 8.35 -12.99 -0.86
N THR A 22 8.45 -11.82 -0.23
CA THR A 22 8.85 -10.57 -0.88
C THR A 22 10.24 -10.18 -0.45
N HIS A 23 11.02 -9.62 -1.38
CA HIS A 23 12.34 -9.06 -1.12
C HIS A 23 12.43 -7.67 -1.71
N ILE A 24 12.68 -6.67 -0.87
CA ILE A 24 12.90 -5.29 -1.34
C ILE A 24 14.31 -5.23 -1.94
N ARG A 25 14.39 -5.10 -3.26
CA ARG A 25 15.65 -5.01 -4.02
C ARG A 25 16.23 -3.61 -3.97
N ASP A 26 15.36 -2.62 -4.11
CA ASP A 26 15.77 -1.23 -4.10
C ASP A 26 14.59 -0.33 -3.72
N ALA A 27 14.91 0.84 -3.17
CA ALA A 27 13.94 1.86 -2.83
C ALA A 27 14.57 3.24 -3.01
N GLY A 28 13.86 4.14 -3.68
CA GLY A 28 14.39 5.44 -4.07
C GLY A 28 13.33 6.53 -4.14
N ILE A 29 13.79 7.72 -4.56
CA ILE A 29 12.93 8.87 -4.81
C ILE A 29 12.90 9.04 -6.32
N ALA A 30 11.70 9.26 -6.88
CA ALA A 30 11.59 9.65 -8.27
C ALA A 30 12.25 11.02 -8.44
N GLU A 31 12.95 11.25 -9.54
CA GLU A 31 13.57 12.57 -9.78
C GLU A 31 12.48 13.64 -9.82
N ASP A 32 12.52 14.55 -8.86
CA ASP A 32 11.61 15.67 -8.73
C ASP A 32 12.42 16.93 -8.40
N PRO A 33 12.50 17.90 -9.33
CA PRO A 33 13.31 19.11 -9.16
C PRO A 33 12.82 20.03 -8.04
N ASP A 34 11.57 19.87 -7.58
CA ASP A 34 10.98 20.70 -6.53
C ASP A 34 11.29 20.18 -5.12
N VAL A 35 11.87 18.98 -4.99
CA VAL A 35 12.26 18.41 -3.70
C VAL A 35 13.57 19.01 -3.22
N LEU A 36 13.54 19.68 -2.05
CA LEU A 36 14.73 20.24 -1.41
C LEU A 36 15.81 19.15 -1.20
N PRO A 37 17.09 19.41 -1.52
CA PRO A 37 18.15 18.40 -1.44
C PRO A 37 18.29 17.73 -0.06
N GLN A 38 18.08 18.50 1.00
CA GLN A 38 18.14 17.99 2.38
C GLN A 38 17.01 17.01 2.68
N VAL A 39 15.83 17.22 2.10
CA VAL A 39 14.66 16.32 2.21
C VAL A 39 14.90 15.06 1.39
N ALA A 40 15.43 15.21 0.17
CA ALA A 40 15.79 14.08 -0.67
C ALA A 40 16.81 13.16 0.01
N GLU A 41 17.86 13.70 0.63
CA GLU A 41 18.86 12.90 1.34
C GLU A 41 18.30 12.20 2.59
N LEU A 42 17.42 12.88 3.35
CA LEU A 42 16.75 12.26 4.50
C LEU A 42 15.86 11.08 4.08
N VAL A 43 15.09 11.25 3.01
CA VAL A 43 14.20 10.20 2.49
C VAL A 43 15.04 9.07 1.89
N LYS A 44 16.10 9.34 1.11
CA LYS A 44 17.03 8.31 0.62
C LYS A 44 17.66 7.52 1.76
N SER A 45 18.14 8.18 2.81
CA SER A 45 18.70 7.48 3.98
C SER A 45 17.67 6.58 4.66
N SER A 46 16.40 7.01 4.71
CA SER A 46 15.31 6.21 5.29
C SER A 46 14.97 5.01 4.38
N LEU A 47 14.94 5.21 3.06
CA LEU A 47 14.67 4.16 2.08
C LEU A 47 15.82 3.14 1.97
N GLY A 48 17.07 3.58 2.12
CA GLY A 48 18.22 2.67 2.18
C GLY A 48 18.12 1.65 3.32
N SER A 49 17.41 1.99 4.41
CA SER A 49 17.19 1.08 5.55
C SER A 49 16.22 -0.07 5.26
N VAL A 50 15.39 0.03 4.21
CA VAL A 50 14.44 -1.03 3.82
C VAL A 50 15.00 -1.97 2.75
N LYS A 51 16.12 -1.60 2.10
CA LYS A 51 16.78 -2.45 1.10
C LYS A 51 17.24 -3.76 1.74
N GLY A 52 16.95 -4.88 1.08
CA GLY A 52 17.29 -6.22 1.56
C GLY A 52 16.31 -6.77 2.60
N MET A 53 15.29 -6.00 3.01
CA MET A 53 14.23 -6.53 3.86
C MET A 53 13.38 -7.53 3.10
N SER A 54 12.90 -8.53 3.84
CA SER A 54 12.04 -9.58 3.32
C SER A 54 10.82 -9.80 4.19
N GLY A 55 9.70 -10.13 3.56
CA GLY A 55 8.46 -10.50 4.23
C GLY A 55 7.86 -11.77 3.66
N THR A 56 6.99 -12.40 4.44
CA THR A 56 6.08 -13.45 3.98
C THR A 56 4.69 -12.85 3.84
N CYS A 57 4.05 -13.09 2.71
CA CYS A 57 2.74 -12.55 2.37
C CYS A 57 1.82 -13.68 1.90
N ALA A 58 0.51 -13.49 2.08
CA ALA A 58 -0.50 -14.34 1.48
C ALA A 58 -1.56 -13.46 0.81
N THR A 59 -1.96 -13.84 -0.42
CA THR A 59 -3.08 -13.23 -1.14
C THR A 59 -4.09 -14.30 -1.53
N SER A 60 -5.37 -13.94 -1.66
CA SER A 60 -6.35 -14.79 -2.32
C SER A 60 -6.13 -14.82 -3.84
N ASN A 61 -6.81 -15.75 -4.51
CA ASN A 61 -6.95 -15.82 -5.96
C ASN A 61 -7.61 -14.58 -6.61
N ARG A 62 -8.12 -13.64 -5.81
CA ARG A 62 -8.76 -12.38 -6.26
C ARG A 62 -7.97 -11.14 -5.83
N GLY A 63 -6.72 -11.31 -5.40
CA GLY A 63 -5.86 -10.19 -4.99
C GLY A 63 -6.22 -9.61 -3.62
N LEU A 64 -6.94 -10.33 -2.76
CA LEU A 64 -7.20 -9.88 -1.39
C LEU A 64 -6.00 -10.24 -0.50
N ASN A 65 -5.39 -9.24 0.14
CA ASN A 65 -4.34 -9.48 1.14
C ASN A 65 -4.92 -10.27 2.32
N LYS A 66 -4.36 -11.45 2.59
CA LYS A 66 -4.73 -12.30 3.73
C LYS A 66 -3.76 -12.15 4.89
N SER A 67 -2.46 -12.01 4.60
CA SER A 67 -1.45 -11.72 5.61
C SER A 67 -0.25 -11.01 5.00
N THR A 68 0.45 -10.25 5.84
CA THR A 68 1.74 -9.61 5.51
C THR A 68 2.57 -9.55 6.77
N ASP A 69 3.64 -10.32 6.79
CA ASP A 69 4.57 -10.46 7.91
C ASP A 69 5.96 -10.09 7.46
N ILE A 70 6.42 -8.90 7.84
CA ILE A 70 7.76 -8.42 7.51
C ILE A 70 8.66 -8.65 8.71
N LYS A 71 9.78 -9.36 8.49
CA LYS A 71 10.74 -9.65 9.56
C LYS A 71 11.51 -8.39 9.92
N LEU A 72 11.23 -7.84 11.10
CA LEU A 72 12.00 -6.74 11.67
C LEU A 72 13.20 -7.27 12.46
N PRO A 73 14.38 -6.64 12.38
CA PRO A 73 15.51 -6.97 13.25
C PRO A 73 15.12 -6.85 14.72
N ALA A 74 15.60 -7.78 15.55
CA ALA A 74 15.43 -7.68 17.00
C ALA A 74 16.09 -6.38 17.50
N GLY A 75 15.31 -5.53 18.19
CA GLY A 75 15.78 -4.22 18.65
C GLY A 75 15.63 -3.08 17.64
N ALA A 76 14.89 -3.28 16.54
CA ALA A 76 14.57 -2.21 15.60
C ALA A 76 14.04 -0.96 16.33
N ALA A 77 14.63 0.20 15.99
CA ALA A 77 14.25 1.48 16.57
C ALA A 77 12.74 1.74 16.34
N PRO A 78 12.06 2.49 17.23
CA PRO A 78 10.65 2.85 17.04
C PRO A 78 10.35 3.45 15.65
N GLN A 79 11.25 4.30 15.14
CA GLN A 79 11.14 4.90 13.82
C GLN A 79 11.11 3.85 12.70
N THR A 80 12.01 2.85 12.74
CA THR A 80 12.06 1.77 11.75
C THR A 80 10.77 0.94 11.76
N ARG A 81 10.19 0.69 12.94
CA ARG A 81 8.92 -0.02 13.07
C ARG A 81 7.76 0.76 12.46
N GLN A 82 7.73 2.08 12.66
CA GLN A 82 6.73 2.95 12.04
C GLN A 82 6.85 2.97 10.52
N THR A 83 8.06 3.16 9.98
CA THR A 83 8.30 3.10 8.53
C THR A 83 7.87 1.75 7.96
N MET A 84 8.10 0.65 8.68
CA MET A 84 7.66 -0.67 8.25
C MET A 84 6.15 -0.86 8.28
N GLY A 85 5.46 -0.29 9.27
CA GLY A 85 4.00 -0.26 9.30
C GLY A 85 3.42 0.48 8.09
N GLN A 86 3.98 1.65 7.77
CA GLN A 86 3.59 2.41 6.57
C GLN A 86 3.86 1.63 5.29
N MET A 87 4.99 0.90 5.23
CA MET A 87 5.30 0.08 4.08
C MET A 87 4.32 -1.08 3.91
N LYS A 88 3.95 -1.75 5.02
CA LYS A 88 2.93 -2.80 5.02
C LYS A 88 1.57 -2.27 4.54
N ASP A 89 1.17 -1.10 5.00
CA ASP A 89 -0.09 -0.45 4.56
C ASP A 89 -0.04 -0.16 3.05
N ALA A 90 1.07 0.35 2.52
CA ALA A 90 1.24 0.57 1.10
C ALA A 90 1.22 -0.73 0.28
N PHE A 91 1.87 -1.80 0.75
CA PHE A 91 1.81 -3.12 0.10
C PHE A 91 0.38 -3.69 0.06
N ALA A 92 -0.39 -3.54 1.14
CA ALA A 92 -1.78 -3.97 1.16
C ALA A 92 -2.66 -3.21 0.14
N GLN A 93 -2.24 -2.02 -0.28
CA GLN A 93 -2.91 -1.21 -1.30
C GLN A 93 -2.43 -1.48 -2.73
N MET A 94 -1.33 -2.22 -2.92
CA MET A 94 -0.81 -2.59 -4.25
C MET A 94 -1.58 -3.73 -4.91
N THR A 95 -2.47 -4.40 -4.17
CA THR A 95 -3.26 -5.50 -4.72
C THR A 95 -4.55 -5.01 -5.35
N LEU A 96 -5.04 -5.73 -6.37
CA LEU A 96 -6.31 -5.46 -7.02
C LEU A 96 -7.38 -6.43 -6.51
N PRO A 97 -8.27 -6.01 -5.60
CA PRO A 97 -9.40 -6.83 -5.17
C PRO A 97 -10.42 -6.98 -6.30
N LEU A 98 -10.32 -8.06 -7.08
CA LEU A 98 -11.25 -8.36 -8.18
C LEU A 98 -12.62 -8.82 -7.62
N PRO A 99 -13.76 -8.49 -8.26
CA PRO A 99 -15.08 -9.02 -7.88
C PRO A 99 -15.22 -10.53 -8.18
N GLU A 100 -16.31 -11.15 -7.70
CA GLU A 100 -16.63 -12.56 -8.03
C GLU A 100 -17.21 -12.70 -9.42
N GLU A 101 -17.95 -11.68 -9.84
CA GLU A 101 -18.53 -11.61 -11.16
C GLU A 101 -17.44 -11.38 -12.21
N ALA A 102 -17.59 -12.01 -13.37
CA ALA A 102 -16.70 -11.78 -14.49
C ALA A 102 -16.79 -10.32 -14.93
N ILE A 103 -15.64 -9.67 -15.06
CA ILE A 103 -15.53 -8.28 -15.50
C ILE A 103 -14.84 -8.19 -16.87
N GLY A 104 -15.22 -7.16 -17.62
CA GLY A 104 -14.58 -6.79 -18.88
C GLY A 104 -14.24 -5.29 -18.91
N PRO A 105 -13.61 -4.81 -19.99
CA PRO A 105 -13.30 -3.39 -20.15
C PRO A 105 -14.53 -2.49 -19.92
N GLY A 106 -14.35 -1.42 -19.16
CA GLY A 106 -15.39 -0.49 -18.71
C GLY A 106 -16.11 -0.91 -17.42
N ALA A 107 -15.87 -2.12 -16.90
CA ALA A 107 -16.43 -2.53 -15.61
C ALA A 107 -15.89 -1.66 -14.48
N LYS A 108 -16.78 -1.27 -13.56
CA LYS A 108 -16.44 -0.50 -12.37
C LYS A 108 -16.97 -1.19 -11.13
N TRP A 109 -16.16 -1.24 -10.08
CA TRP A 109 -16.56 -1.83 -8.81
C TRP A 109 -15.97 -1.04 -7.65
N GLU A 110 -16.65 -1.11 -6.51
CA GLU A 110 -16.24 -0.44 -5.29
C GLU A 110 -15.84 -1.48 -4.23
N VAL A 111 -14.72 -1.22 -3.56
CA VAL A 111 -14.25 -2.01 -2.44
C VAL A 111 -14.14 -1.12 -1.22
N LYS A 112 -14.89 -1.48 -0.18
CA LYS A 112 -14.84 -0.81 1.12
C LYS A 112 -13.93 -1.59 2.05
N MET A 113 -12.86 -0.95 2.49
CA MET A 113 -11.87 -1.55 3.37
C MET A 113 -11.72 -0.65 4.60
N PRO A 114 -12.16 -1.08 5.80
CA PRO A 114 -11.72 -0.42 7.00
C PRO A 114 -10.20 -0.64 7.15
N LEU A 115 -9.46 0.44 7.35
CA LEU A 115 -8.02 0.41 7.57
C LEU A 115 -7.75 0.83 9.03
N GLU A 116 -6.82 0.14 9.68
CA GLU A 116 -6.23 0.63 10.93
C GLU A 116 -4.77 1.01 10.65
N SER A 117 -4.45 2.30 10.73
CA SER A 117 -3.08 2.79 10.52
C SER A 117 -2.67 3.70 11.67
N GLN A 118 -1.52 3.41 12.29
CA GLN A 118 -0.99 4.16 13.43
C GLN A 118 -1.99 4.33 14.59
N GLY A 119 -2.85 3.33 14.80
CA GLY A 119 -3.92 3.36 15.81
C GLY A 119 -5.14 4.20 15.43
N MET A 120 -5.20 4.72 14.20
CA MET A 120 -6.36 5.40 13.64
C MET A 120 -7.22 4.40 12.88
N LYS A 121 -8.53 4.43 13.12
CA LYS A 121 -9.54 3.73 12.32
C LYS A 121 -9.99 4.63 11.17
N ILE A 122 -9.71 4.19 9.95
CA ILE A 122 -9.97 4.93 8.71
C ILE A 122 -10.97 4.11 7.88
N ASN A 123 -12.05 4.75 7.46
CA ASN A 123 -12.96 4.19 6.47
C ASN A 123 -12.40 4.52 5.09
N GLN A 124 -12.02 3.50 4.33
CA GLN A 124 -11.59 3.65 2.95
C GLN A 124 -12.62 3.05 1.99
N ALA A 125 -12.93 3.77 0.92
CA ALA A 125 -13.64 3.26 -0.23
C ALA A 125 -12.79 3.49 -1.49
N ALA A 126 -12.47 2.42 -2.19
CA ALA A 126 -11.73 2.45 -3.44
C ALA A 126 -12.66 2.02 -4.58
N THR A 127 -12.83 2.88 -5.58
CA THR A 127 -13.51 2.57 -6.83
C THR A 127 -12.48 2.23 -7.87
N TYR A 128 -12.61 1.06 -8.50
CA TYR A 128 -11.76 0.60 -9.59
C TYR A 128 -12.53 0.61 -10.90
N GLU A 129 -11.81 0.84 -12.00
CA GLU A 129 -12.30 0.76 -13.37
C GLU A 129 -11.31 -0.05 -14.20
N LEU A 130 -11.77 -1.15 -14.79
CA LEU A 130 -10.98 -1.93 -15.74
C LEU A 130 -10.98 -1.20 -17.09
N VAL A 131 -9.85 -0.59 -17.45
CA VAL A 131 -9.72 0.23 -18.66
C VAL A 131 -9.50 -0.66 -19.89
N SER A 132 -8.57 -1.60 -19.80
CA SER A 132 -8.25 -2.51 -20.90
C SER A 132 -7.79 -3.88 -20.41
N VAL A 133 -7.94 -4.87 -21.30
CA VAL A 133 -7.43 -6.23 -21.15
C VAL A 133 -6.69 -6.57 -22.44
N GLU A 134 -5.39 -6.78 -22.34
CA GLU A 134 -4.49 -7.08 -23.46
C GLU A 134 -3.74 -8.39 -23.17
N GLY A 135 -4.34 -9.52 -23.54
CA GLY A 135 -3.85 -10.82 -23.10
C GLY A 135 -3.96 -10.94 -21.58
N ASP A 136 -2.81 -11.11 -20.92
CA ASP A 136 -2.71 -11.21 -19.46
C ASP A 136 -2.47 -9.85 -18.77
N LEU A 137 -2.39 -8.75 -19.55
CA LEU A 137 -2.19 -7.40 -19.03
C LEU A 137 -3.52 -6.68 -18.78
N LEU A 138 -3.74 -6.22 -17.56
CA LEU A 138 -4.90 -5.42 -17.16
C LEU A 138 -4.45 -3.99 -16.87
N THR A 139 -5.10 -3.00 -17.48
CA THR A 139 -4.95 -1.60 -17.05
C THR A 139 -6.14 -1.21 -16.20
N VAL A 140 -5.88 -0.77 -14.97
CA VAL A 140 -6.92 -0.42 -14.01
C VAL A 140 -6.70 1.00 -13.48
N LYS A 141 -7.77 1.80 -13.53
CA LYS A 141 -7.84 3.08 -12.84
C LYS A 141 -8.46 2.89 -11.48
N SER A 142 -8.01 3.67 -10.51
CA SER A 142 -8.54 3.66 -9.15
C SER A 142 -8.77 5.08 -8.65
N THR A 143 -9.84 5.25 -7.88
CA THR A 143 -10.12 6.45 -7.09
C THR A 143 -10.35 5.99 -5.66
N VAL A 144 -9.57 6.53 -4.73
CA VAL A 144 -9.64 6.20 -3.31
C VAL A 144 -10.19 7.39 -2.55
N THR A 145 -11.12 7.13 -1.64
CA THR A 145 -11.58 8.10 -0.64
C THR A 145 -11.33 7.53 0.75
N GLN A 146 -10.86 8.37 1.65
CA GLN A 146 -10.59 8.04 3.04
C GLN A 146 -11.30 9.02 3.95
N SER A 147 -11.86 8.51 5.03
CA SER A 147 -12.42 9.34 6.08
C SER A 147 -12.19 8.72 7.46
N ALA A 148 -11.91 9.57 8.43
CA ALA A 148 -11.87 9.16 9.84
C ALA A 148 -12.67 10.16 10.67
N SER A 149 -13.60 9.65 11.47
CA SER A 149 -14.37 10.44 12.43
C SER A 149 -13.59 10.68 13.71
N ASN A 150 -14.18 11.45 14.64
CA ASN A 150 -13.54 11.81 15.89
C ASN A 150 -13.09 10.58 16.69
N GLN A 151 -11.80 10.53 17.01
CA GLN A 151 -11.20 9.44 17.76
C GLN A 151 -9.88 9.88 18.42
N LYS A 152 -9.48 9.15 19.46
CA LYS A 152 -8.18 9.36 20.10
C LYS A 152 -7.10 8.59 19.35
N VAL A 153 -6.09 9.31 18.87
CA VAL A 153 -4.99 8.75 18.07
C VAL A 153 -3.66 9.00 18.78
N GLN A 154 -2.66 8.19 18.51
CA GLN A 154 -1.30 8.48 19.00
C GLN A 154 -0.71 9.62 18.15
N SER A 155 0.01 10.55 18.78
CA SER A 155 0.74 11.57 18.02
C SER A 155 1.87 10.91 17.21
N PRO A 156 1.93 11.10 15.88
CA PRO A 156 3.03 10.58 15.07
C PRO A 156 4.40 11.12 15.50
N ALA A 157 4.46 12.33 16.06
CA ALA A 157 5.69 12.95 16.54
C ALA A 157 6.01 12.60 18.01
N MET A 158 5.00 12.25 18.81
CA MET A 158 5.14 11.97 20.24
C MET A 158 4.25 10.78 20.66
N PRO A 159 4.70 9.53 20.47
CA PRO A 159 3.86 8.34 20.69
C PRO A 159 3.26 8.19 22.09
N ALA A 160 3.87 8.81 23.11
CA ALA A 160 3.36 8.84 24.48
C ALA A 160 2.14 9.77 24.67
N LEU A 161 1.88 10.67 23.71
CA LEU A 161 0.78 11.61 23.74
C LEU A 161 -0.39 11.11 22.88
N LYS A 162 -1.61 11.19 23.42
CA LYS A 162 -2.84 11.01 22.66
C LYS A 162 -3.33 12.36 22.16
N LEU A 163 -3.72 12.43 20.90
CA LEU A 163 -4.35 13.57 20.26
C LEU A 163 -5.83 13.28 20.01
N ASP A 164 -6.67 14.30 20.12
CA ASP A 164 -8.07 14.21 19.70
C ASP A 164 -8.14 14.56 18.20
N LEU A 165 -8.15 13.51 17.36
CA LEU A 165 -8.43 13.67 15.94
C LEU A 165 -9.90 14.05 15.79
N LYS A 166 -10.20 15.20 15.17
CA LYS A 166 -11.59 15.58 14.91
C LYS A 166 -12.12 14.96 13.63
N LYS A 167 -11.30 15.05 12.57
CA LYS A 167 -11.65 14.64 11.22
C LYS A 167 -10.38 14.38 10.41
N MET A 168 -10.44 13.33 9.61
CA MET A 168 -9.52 13.11 8.48
C MET A 168 -10.35 12.97 7.21
N VAL A 169 -9.90 13.57 6.13
CA VAL A 169 -10.40 13.30 4.78
C VAL A 169 -9.20 13.10 3.87
N GLY A 170 -9.25 12.11 2.99
CA GLY A 170 -8.25 11.91 1.96
C GLY A 170 -8.88 11.49 0.65
N ASN A 171 -8.23 11.83 -0.44
CA ASN A 171 -8.58 11.41 -1.79
C ASN A 171 -7.32 10.97 -2.52
N GLY A 172 -7.43 9.97 -3.38
CA GLY A 172 -6.34 9.56 -4.25
C GLY A 172 -6.85 9.04 -5.57
N THR A 173 -6.00 9.09 -6.57
CA THR A 173 -6.24 8.50 -7.89
C THR A 173 -5.00 7.74 -8.32
N GLY A 174 -5.18 6.66 -9.05
CA GLY A 174 -4.04 5.92 -9.60
C GLY A 174 -4.39 5.16 -10.86
N GLU A 175 -3.35 4.83 -11.62
CA GLU A 175 -3.43 3.94 -12.77
C GLU A 175 -2.35 2.87 -12.61
N VAL A 176 -2.75 1.60 -12.72
CA VAL A 176 -1.88 0.46 -12.46
C VAL A 176 -2.05 -0.56 -13.58
N THR A 177 -0.92 -1.06 -14.08
CA THR A 177 -0.88 -2.19 -15.02
C THR A 177 -0.55 -3.45 -14.25
N PHE A 178 -1.45 -4.43 -14.29
CA PHE A 178 -1.26 -5.76 -13.71
C PHE A 178 -0.92 -6.75 -14.81
N ASP A 179 0.04 -7.63 -14.55
CA ASP A 179 0.30 -8.83 -15.33
C ASP A 179 -0.24 -10.03 -14.54
N LEU A 180 -1.23 -10.73 -15.07
CA LEU A 180 -1.88 -11.85 -14.39
C LEU A 180 -0.93 -13.05 -14.18
N ALA A 181 0.21 -13.09 -14.87
CA ALA A 181 1.26 -14.07 -14.63
C ALA A 181 2.17 -13.69 -13.44
N GLN A 182 2.01 -12.49 -12.87
CA GLN A 182 2.83 -11.95 -11.80
C GLN A 182 1.99 -11.56 -10.58
N LEU A 183 2.59 -11.68 -9.40
CA LEU A 183 1.93 -11.30 -8.13
C LEU A 183 1.89 -9.80 -7.90
N MET A 184 2.81 -9.07 -8.52
CA MET A 184 2.99 -7.64 -8.33
C MET A 184 2.63 -6.92 -9.62
N PRO A 185 2.09 -5.69 -9.53
CA PRO A 185 1.82 -4.91 -10.72
C PRO A 185 3.12 -4.66 -11.50
N ALA A 186 3.02 -4.66 -12.83
CA ALA A 186 4.15 -4.39 -13.72
C ALA A 186 4.64 -2.95 -13.55
N GLN A 187 3.69 -2.01 -13.37
CA GLN A 187 3.94 -0.60 -13.09
C GLN A 187 2.67 0.07 -12.57
N GLY A 188 2.82 1.23 -11.94
CA GLY A 188 1.68 2.08 -11.60
C GLY A 188 2.09 3.47 -11.15
N THR A 189 1.14 4.40 -11.28
CA THR A 189 1.22 5.76 -10.75
C THR A 189 0.07 5.99 -9.79
N ALA A 190 0.31 6.78 -8.75
CA ALA A 190 -0.70 7.15 -7.78
C ALA A 190 -0.43 8.57 -7.28
N ASP A 191 -1.50 9.34 -7.20
CA ASP A 191 -1.55 10.67 -6.59
C ASP A 191 -2.50 10.60 -5.40
N ALA A 192 -2.07 11.14 -4.26
CA ALA A 192 -2.87 11.15 -3.04
C ALA A 192 -2.76 12.48 -2.31
N HIS A 193 -3.88 12.96 -1.82
CA HIS A 193 -4.00 14.14 -0.98
C HIS A 193 -4.75 13.79 0.31
N ALA A 194 -4.26 14.26 1.45
CA ALA A 194 -4.88 13.99 2.74
C ALA A 194 -4.84 15.24 3.64
N GLU A 195 -5.97 15.50 4.30
CA GLU A 195 -6.13 16.59 5.25
C GLU A 195 -6.48 16.05 6.64
N LEU A 196 -5.72 16.51 7.63
CA LEU A 196 -5.87 16.11 9.03
C LEU A 196 -6.22 17.32 9.90
N SER A 197 -7.25 17.20 10.72
CA SER A 197 -7.63 18.22 11.71
C SER A 197 -7.63 17.64 13.12
N SER A 198 -6.72 18.09 13.97
CA SER A 198 -6.59 17.66 15.37
C SER A 198 -6.65 18.85 16.35
N ARG A 199 -6.91 18.57 17.64
CA ARG A 199 -6.75 19.50 18.75
C ARG A 199 -5.70 19.00 19.73
#